data_AF-A0A534TUA5-F1
#
_entry.id   AF-A0A534TUA5-F1
#
_cell.length_a   1.000
_cell.length_b   1.000
_cell.length_c   1.000
_cell.angle_alpha   90.00
_cell.angle_beta   90.00
_cell.angle_gamma   90.00
#
_symmetry.space_group_name_H-M   'P 1'
#
loop_
_entity.id
_entity.type
_entity.pdbx_description
1 polymer ?
#
loop_
_entity_poly.entity_id
_entity_poly.type
_entity_poly.pdbx_seq_one_letter_code
_entity_poly.pdbx_strand_id
1 'polypeptide(L)'
;MRFGGTRSTPPPREPAPAQRSQRRTPVPEKPILIVEDDSDLREALGYLLKACGYPVVAAGDGEAALAELHGGLEPCLILLDLLMPRKDGFQFRSEQLENPRLAKIPTIAYSGIYTGSN
;
A
#
# COMPACT_ATOMS: atom_id res chain seq x y z
N MET A 1 32.48 -13.52 -68.02
CA MET A 1 31.00 -13.45 -67.94
C MET A 1 30.56 -13.88 -66.53
N ARG A 2 29.85 -12.96 -65.86
CA ARG A 2 28.84 -13.08 -64.77
C ARG A 2 29.16 -13.84 -63.46
N PHE A 3 29.31 -13.03 -62.41
CA PHE A 3 29.06 -13.31 -60.98
C PHE A 3 27.55 -13.44 -60.68
N GLY A 4 27.20 -14.16 -59.60
CA GLY A 4 25.95 -13.92 -58.88
C GLY A 4 25.37 -15.12 -58.12
N GLY A 5 25.91 -15.44 -56.94
CA GLY A 5 25.21 -16.28 -55.95
C GLY A 5 24.45 -15.39 -54.97
N THR A 6 23.12 -15.39 -55.02
CA THR A 6 22.28 -14.64 -54.09
C THR A 6 22.04 -15.49 -52.82
N ARG A 7 22.54 -15.02 -51.67
CA ARG A 7 22.11 -15.55 -50.37
C ARG A 7 20.76 -14.92 -50.05
N SER A 8 19.72 -15.74 -49.93
CA SER A 8 18.42 -15.31 -49.42
C SER A 8 18.53 -15.10 -47.91
N THR A 9 18.38 -13.86 -47.45
CA THR A 9 18.25 -13.54 -46.02
C THR A 9 16.86 -13.94 -45.54
N PRO A 10 16.70 -14.61 -44.39
CA PRO A 10 15.39 -14.87 -43.82
C PRO A 10 14.70 -13.54 -43.44
N PRO A 11 13.35 -13.47 -43.48
CA PRO A 11 12.62 -12.27 -43.09
C PRO A 11 12.88 -11.93 -41.61
N PRO A 12 12.75 -10.64 -41.23
CA PRO A 12 12.86 -10.23 -39.83
C PRO A 12 11.80 -10.98 -39.01
N ARG A 13 12.22 -11.59 -37.90
CA ARG A 13 11.29 -12.15 -36.92
C ARG A 13 10.43 -11.01 -36.39
N GLU A 14 9.12 -11.06 -36.63
CA GLU A 14 8.19 -10.19 -35.92
C GLU A 14 8.47 -10.27 -34.41
N PRO A 15 8.49 -9.12 -33.69
CA PRO A 15 8.59 -9.17 -32.25
C PRO A 15 7.38 -9.94 -31.72
N ALA A 16 7.65 -11.03 -30.99
CA ALA A 16 6.62 -11.81 -30.31
C ALA A 16 5.70 -10.87 -29.52
N PRO A 17 4.38 -11.15 -29.45
CA PRO A 17 3.46 -10.30 -28.72
C PRO A 17 3.97 -10.17 -27.29
N ALA A 18 4.22 -8.94 -26.87
CA ALA A 18 4.65 -8.63 -25.51
C ALA A 18 3.64 -9.27 -24.56
N GLN A 19 4.04 -10.40 -23.95
CA GLN A 19 3.39 -10.96 -22.77
C GLN A 19 3.64 -9.99 -21.62
N ARG A 20 2.98 -8.84 -21.68
CA ARG A 20 2.67 -7.98 -20.55
C ARG A 20 1.49 -8.61 -19.82
N SER A 21 1.54 -9.94 -19.62
CA SER A 21 0.70 -10.63 -18.66
C SER A 21 0.98 -9.91 -17.35
N GLN A 22 -0.04 -9.17 -16.92
CA GLN A 22 -0.08 -8.38 -15.72
C GLN A 22 0.67 -9.14 -14.64
N ARG A 23 1.86 -8.67 -14.27
CA ARG A 23 2.49 -9.11 -13.02
C ARG A 23 1.56 -8.61 -11.93
N ARG A 24 0.49 -9.37 -11.67
CA ARG A 24 -0.27 -9.27 -10.43
C ARG A 24 0.76 -9.64 -9.38
N THR A 25 1.35 -8.62 -8.76
CA THR A 25 2.11 -8.82 -7.53
C THR A 25 1.21 -9.62 -6.61
N PRO A 26 1.64 -10.77 -6.07
CA PRO A 26 0.87 -11.50 -5.09
C PRO A 26 0.43 -10.52 -4.01
N VAL A 27 -0.87 -10.50 -3.70
CA VAL A 27 -1.36 -9.66 -2.62
C VAL A 27 -0.72 -10.17 -1.32
N PRO A 28 -0.10 -9.31 -0.49
CA PRO A 28 0.53 -9.74 0.74
C PRO A 28 -0.47 -10.49 1.64
N GLU A 29 -0.03 -11.60 2.25
CA GLU A 29 -0.83 -12.33 3.25
C GLU A 29 -0.98 -11.52 4.56
N LYS A 30 -0.04 -10.60 4.81
CA LYS A 30 -0.06 -9.72 5.97
C LYS A 30 -1.04 -8.55 5.76
N PRO A 31 -1.75 -8.11 6.80
CA PRO A 31 -2.77 -7.08 6.65
C PRO A 31 -2.18 -5.68 6.44
N ILE A 32 -3.01 -4.78 5.92
CA ILE A 32 -2.82 -3.33 6.04
C ILE A 32 -3.48 -2.87 7.34
N LEU A 33 -2.76 -2.13 8.17
CA LEU A 33 -3.31 -1.47 9.35
C LEU A 33 -3.75 -0.05 8.99
N ILE A 34 -5.03 0.26 9.15
CA ILE A 34 -5.57 1.62 8.98
C ILE A 34 -5.66 2.28 10.35
N VAL A 35 -5.18 3.51 10.48
CA VAL A 35 -5.29 4.37 11.67
C VAL A 35 -5.95 5.68 11.25
N GLU A 36 -7.22 5.82 11.58
CA GLU A 36 -8.12 6.88 11.09
C GLU A 36 -9.20 7.10 12.15
N ASP A 37 -9.49 8.33 12.58
CA ASP A 37 -10.48 8.57 13.63
C ASP A 37 -11.91 8.70 13.10
N ASP A 38 -12.08 9.20 11.88
CA ASP A 38 -13.37 9.25 11.19
C ASP A 38 -13.83 7.83 10.82
N SER A 39 -14.95 7.39 11.41
CA SER A 39 -15.47 6.03 11.20
C SER A 39 -15.86 5.75 9.76
N ASP A 40 -16.40 6.75 9.07
CA ASP A 40 -16.96 6.60 7.73
C ASP A 40 -15.81 6.48 6.72
N LEU A 41 -14.79 7.33 6.84
CA LEU A 41 -13.58 7.24 6.03
C LEU A 41 -12.81 5.94 6.32
N ARG A 42 -12.66 5.55 7.59
CA ARG A 42 -12.01 4.30 7.99
C ARG A 42 -12.71 3.08 7.38
N GLU A 43 -14.04 3.03 7.40
CA GLU A 43 -14.83 1.95 6.81
C GLU A 43 -14.70 1.93 5.28
N ALA A 44 -14.78 3.09 4.63
CA ALA A 44 -14.64 3.22 3.18
C ALA A 44 -13.25 2.74 2.70
N LEU A 45 -12.18 3.15 3.38
CA LEU A 45 -10.81 2.69 3.10
C LEU A 45 -10.69 1.17 3.31
N GLY A 46 -11.26 0.65 4.41
CA GLY A 46 -11.29 -0.77 4.70
C GLY A 46 -12.00 -1.58 3.62
N TYR A 47 -13.14 -1.12 3.13
CA TYR A 47 -13.88 -1.76 2.04
C TYR A 47 -13.07 -1.76 0.74
N LEU A 48 -12.48 -0.61 0.37
CA LEU A 48 -11.69 -0.47 -0.85
C LEU A 48 -10.49 -1.43 -0.86
N LEU A 49 -9.70 -1.46 0.23
CA LEU A 49 -8.51 -2.31 0.32
C LEU A 49 -8.86 -3.80 0.31
N LYS A 50 -9.95 -4.19 0.99
CA LYS A 50 -10.47 -5.57 0.94
C LYS A 50 -10.93 -5.95 -0.46
N ALA A 51 -11.60 -5.04 -1.18
CA ALA A 51 -12.00 -5.26 -2.59
C ALA A 51 -10.79 -5.43 -3.53
N CYS A 52 -9.66 -4.79 -3.20
CA CYS A 52 -8.38 -5.02 -3.88
C CYS A 52 -7.67 -6.33 -3.46
N GLY A 53 -8.23 -7.09 -2.51
CA GLY A 53 -7.74 -8.39 -2.06
C GLY A 53 -6.83 -8.34 -0.83
N TYR A 54 -6.60 -7.18 -0.22
CA TYR A 54 -5.73 -7.05 0.95
C TYR A 54 -6.50 -7.41 2.23
N PRO A 55 -5.92 -8.21 3.14
CA PRO A 55 -6.40 -8.29 4.51
C PRO A 55 -6.26 -6.92 5.18
N VAL A 56 -7.20 -6.54 6.05
CA VAL A 56 -7.22 -5.22 6.70
C VAL A 56 -7.54 -5.37 8.18
N VAL A 57 -6.77 -4.65 9.01
CA VAL A 57 -7.08 -4.35 10.41
C VAL A 57 -7.25 -2.83 10.52
N ALA A 58 -8.20 -2.37 11.32
CA ALA A 58 -8.51 -0.95 11.44
C ALA A 58 -8.56 -0.53 12.92
N ALA A 59 -7.92 0.59 13.23
CA ALA A 59 -7.88 1.22 14.54
C ALA A 59 -8.43 2.63 14.44
N GLY A 60 -9.21 3.04 15.45
CA GLY A 60 -9.84 4.37 15.48
C GLY A 60 -8.99 5.48 16.07
N ASP A 61 -7.81 5.14 16.59
CA ASP A 61 -6.85 6.06 17.15
C ASP A 61 -5.48 5.37 17.26
N GLY A 62 -4.46 6.16 17.61
CA GLY A 62 -3.09 5.67 17.78
C GLY A 62 -2.90 4.66 18.92
N GLU A 63 -3.71 4.73 19.99
CA GLU A 63 -3.58 3.84 21.15
C GLU A 63 -4.09 2.43 20.80
N ALA A 64 -5.24 2.34 20.14
CA ALA A 64 -5.75 1.09 19.59
C ALA A 64 -4.78 0.50 18.56
N ALA A 65 -4.19 1.34 17.70
CA ALA A 65 -3.20 0.89 16.72
C ALA A 65 -1.94 0.32 17.39
N LEU A 66 -1.41 0.96 18.43
CA LEU A 66 -0.27 0.46 19.19
C LEU A 66 -0.61 -0.82 19.95
N ALA A 67 -1.82 -0.93 20.51
CA ALA A 67 -2.27 -2.14 21.18
C ALA A 67 -2.26 -3.35 20.23
N GLU A 68 -2.75 -3.20 19.00
CA GLU A 68 -2.68 -4.24 17.96
C GLU A 68 -1.24 -4.62 17.62
N LEU A 69 -0.37 -3.62 17.40
CA LEU A 69 1.04 -3.85 17.07
C LEU A 69 1.80 -4.55 18.21
N HIS A 70 1.58 -4.14 19.45
CA HIS A 70 2.15 -4.78 20.63
C HIS A 70 1.55 -6.16 20.92
N GLY A 71 0.29 -6.38 20.53
CA GLY A 71 -0.41 -7.67 20.57
C GLY A 71 0.11 -8.70 19.55
N GLY A 72 1.06 -8.31 18.69
CA GLY A 72 1.72 -9.20 17.74
C GLY A 72 1.23 -9.06 16.30
N LEU A 73 0.38 -8.07 16.00
CA LEU A 73 0.02 -7.75 14.61
C LEU A 73 1.29 -7.42 13.82
N GLU A 74 1.44 -8.05 12.66
CA GLU A 74 2.51 -7.76 11.72
C GLU A 74 1.93 -7.26 10.40
N PRO A 75 1.58 -5.97 10.29
CA PRO A 75 1.05 -5.44 9.06
C PRO A 75 2.16 -5.27 8.01
N CYS A 76 1.82 -5.42 6.73
CA CYS A 76 2.74 -5.11 5.63
C CYS A 76 2.85 -3.61 5.35
N LEU A 77 1.86 -2.83 5.80
CA LEU A 77 1.75 -1.40 5.60
C LEU A 77 0.87 -0.81 6.70
N ILE A 78 1.23 0.39 7.17
CA ILE A 78 0.36 1.25 7.99
C ILE A 78 -0.11 2.40 7.11
N LEU A 79 -1.42 2.62 7.08
CA LEU A 79 -2.06 3.77 6.48
C LEU A 79 -2.53 4.68 7.63
N LEU A 80 -1.90 5.83 7.79
CA LEU A 80 -2.02 6.70 8.97
C LEU A 80 -2.59 8.06 8.58
N ASP A 81 -3.71 8.45 9.17
CA ASP A 81 -4.13 9.86 9.16
C ASP A 81 -3.31 10.68 10.17
N LEU A 82 -2.82 11.84 9.72
CA LEU A 82 -2.06 12.77 10.56
C LEU A 82 -2.92 13.85 11.19
N LEU A 83 -4.11 14.15 10.64
CA LEU A 83 -4.94 15.27 11.09
C LEU A 83 -6.15 14.80 11.91
N MET A 84 -5.89 14.04 12.97
CA MET A 84 -6.90 13.61 13.93
C MET A 84 -7.12 14.67 15.03
N PRO A 85 -8.35 15.20 15.24
CA PRO A 85 -8.64 16.24 16.22
C PRO A 85 -8.55 15.84 17.70
N ARG A 86 -8.48 14.53 18.03
CA ARG A 86 -8.57 14.05 19.43
C ARG A 86 -7.36 13.29 19.97
N LYS A 87 -6.55 12.61 19.13
CA LYS A 87 -5.30 11.94 19.53
C LYS A 87 -4.41 11.65 18.32
N ASP A 88 -3.12 11.78 18.53
CA ASP A 88 -2.19 12.43 17.61
C ASP A 88 -1.49 11.42 16.69
N GLY A 89 -1.76 11.47 15.38
CA GLY A 89 -1.09 10.62 14.38
C GLY A 89 0.45 10.77 14.45
N PHE A 90 0.93 11.94 14.88
CA PHE A 90 2.34 12.20 15.15
C PHE A 90 2.85 11.48 16.40
N GLN A 91 2.07 11.42 17.47
CA GLN A 91 2.46 10.68 18.68
C GLN A 91 2.53 9.18 18.39
N PHE A 92 1.51 8.62 17.73
CA PHE A 92 1.54 7.24 17.26
C PHE A 92 2.82 6.96 16.46
N ARG A 93 3.14 7.85 15.50
CA ARG A 93 4.33 7.71 14.68
C ARG A 93 5.61 7.78 15.50
N SER A 94 5.70 8.68 16.49
CA SER A 94 6.85 8.79 17.39
C SER A 94 7.06 7.48 18.15
N GLU A 95 6.03 6.98 18.83
CA GLU A 95 6.11 5.74 19.62
C GLU A 95 6.40 4.51 18.75
N GLN A 96 5.79 4.44 17.56
CA GLN A 96 6.06 3.38 16.60
C GLN A 96 7.52 3.37 16.11
N LEU A 97 8.16 4.54 15.99
CA LEU A 97 9.56 4.66 15.59
C LEU A 97 10.55 4.30 16.71
N GLU A 98 10.16 4.44 17.97
CA GLU A 98 11.00 4.06 19.12
C GLU A 98 11.22 2.55 19.21
N ASN A 99 10.29 1.75 18.68
CA ASN A 99 10.41 0.30 18.61
C ASN A 99 11.07 -0.15 17.29
N PRO A 100 12.30 -0.72 17.28
CA PRO A 100 13.01 -1.09 16.05
C PRO A 100 12.30 -2.13 15.18
N ARG A 101 11.40 -2.94 15.76
CA ARG A 101 10.57 -3.88 15.00
C ARG A 101 9.46 -3.13 14.26
N LEU A 102 8.78 -2.22 14.95
CA LEU A 102 7.65 -1.49 14.39
C LEU A 102 8.11 -0.40 13.42
N ALA A 103 9.24 0.25 13.68
CA ALA A 103 9.86 1.27 12.84
C ALA A 103 10.15 0.80 11.39
N LYS A 104 10.30 -0.51 11.17
CA LYS A 104 10.55 -1.11 9.84
C LYS A 104 9.30 -1.25 9.00
N ILE A 105 8.11 -1.14 9.61
CA ILE A 105 6.85 -1.27 8.90
C ILE A 105 6.69 -0.05 7.98
N PRO A 106 6.48 -0.25 6.66
CA PRO A 106 6.18 0.84 5.75
C PRO A 106 4.96 1.63 6.24
N THR A 107 5.03 2.95 6.18
CA THR A 107 3.93 3.82 6.61
C THR A 107 3.66 4.86 5.54
N ILE A 108 2.41 4.92 5.08
CA ILE A 108 1.91 6.01 4.25
C ILE A 108 1.08 6.88 5.17
N ALA A 109 1.58 8.10 5.39
CA ALA A 109 0.83 9.13 6.06
C ALA A 109 -0.03 9.88 5.03
N TYR A 110 -1.29 10.14 5.38
CA TYR A 110 -2.18 11.01 4.62
C TYR A 110 -2.82 12.03 5.55
N SER A 111 -3.34 13.09 4.96
CA SER A 111 -4.01 14.16 5.70
C SER A 111 -4.95 14.89 4.77
N GLY A 112 -6.17 15.16 5.22
CA GLY A 112 -7.14 15.99 4.50
C GLY A 112 -7.21 17.40 5.09
N ILE A 113 -7.17 18.43 4.25
CA ILE A 113 -7.60 19.76 4.68
C ILE A 113 -9.12 19.83 4.61
N TYR A 114 -9.80 19.91 5.76
CA TYR A 114 -11.23 20.22 5.76
C TYR A 114 -11.40 21.73 5.56
N THR A 115 -11.49 22.16 4.30
CA THR A 115 -11.93 23.52 3.98
C THR A 115 -13.44 23.56 4.18
N GLY A 116 -13.87 23.82 5.42
CA GLY A 116 -15.28 24.05 5.72
C GLY A 116 -15.84 25.14 4.82
N SER A 117 -16.75 24.76 3.92
CA SER A 117 -17.55 25.70 3.13
C SER A 117 -18.98 25.64 3.64
N ASN A 118 -19.33 26.72 4.36
CA ASN A 118 -20.67 27.19 4.77
C ASN A 118 -21.39 26.46 5.90
#